data_AF-A0A928E3P2-F1
#
_entry.id   AF-A0A928E3P2-F1
#
_cell.length_a   1.000
_cell.length_b   1.000
_cell.length_c   1.000
_cell.angle_alpha   90.00
_cell.angle_beta   90.00
_cell.angle_gamma   90.00
#
_symmetry.space_group_name_H-M   'P 1'
#
loop_
_entity.id
_entity.type
_entity.pdbx_description
1 polymer ?
#
loop_
_entity_poly.entity_id
_entity_poly.type
_entity_poly.pdbx_seq_one_letter_code
_entity_poly.pdbx_strand_id
1 'polypeptide(L)'
;MTKRLFLFAGYDKHGVIDDALIMYVRALNKLGDVVVCMDSDCPQDELQKLQDITLYAMATRHGEYDFGSYKRAYNWARENLDISSYDFVYMANDSMYGPLFDLAPYLEKLESENLDAFGMVKNPHRKSPHIQSWFIGMRKSVFMSEWFNDLLQSVRHHDDKGSVTILYEHGFTKRLIENNLSWDAPYSAPGRSIYNRVKYFYKRKMPFIKKLAFSRHGGALGRQLLYILNHVSPDISSAIMQNANRVYGNEYISKILTRNPFKIMWRNIKYTIYKLRTDGI
;
A
#
# COMPACT_ATOMS: atom_id res chain seq x y z
N MET A 1 -25.92 2.52 -6.86
CA MET A 1 -24.74 2.13 -6.08
C MET A 1 -23.53 2.80 -6.68
N THR A 2 -22.63 3.32 -5.85
CA THR A 2 -21.35 3.92 -6.30
C THR A 2 -20.54 2.89 -7.08
N LYS A 3 -20.09 3.23 -8.29
CA LYS A 3 -19.20 2.39 -9.09
C LYS A 3 -17.74 2.74 -8.84
N ARG A 4 -16.95 1.73 -8.47
CA ARG A 4 -15.52 1.89 -8.14
C ARG A 4 -14.68 0.98 -9.02
N LEU A 5 -13.54 1.49 -9.47
CA LEU A 5 -12.48 0.72 -10.12
C LEU A 5 -11.20 0.80 -9.28
N PHE A 6 -10.61 -0.34 -8.95
CA PHE A 6 -9.33 -0.44 -8.22
C PHE A 6 -8.23 -0.89 -9.17
N LEU A 7 -7.27 0.00 -9.41
CA LEU A 7 -5.99 -0.26 -10.08
C LEU A 7 -4.99 -0.70 -9.01
N PHE A 8 -4.76 -2.01 -8.93
CA PHE A 8 -3.99 -2.61 -7.87
C PHE A 8 -2.57 -2.94 -8.31
N ALA A 9 -1.58 -2.44 -7.57
CA ALA A 9 -0.17 -2.77 -7.77
C ALA A 9 0.31 -3.81 -6.74
N GLY A 10 0.98 -4.85 -7.22
CA GLY A 10 1.59 -5.86 -6.36
C GLY A 10 3.08 -6.07 -6.64
N TYR A 11 3.80 -6.53 -5.63
CA TYR A 11 5.18 -7.01 -5.80
C TYR A 11 5.47 -8.19 -4.87
N ASP A 12 5.92 -9.29 -5.46
CA ASP A 12 6.58 -10.38 -4.76
C ASP A 12 7.88 -10.76 -5.47
N LYS A 13 8.98 -10.86 -4.72
CA LYS A 13 10.30 -11.21 -5.27
C LYS A 13 10.36 -12.58 -5.93
N HIS A 14 9.46 -13.49 -5.55
CA HIS A 14 9.39 -14.87 -6.01
C HIS A 14 8.11 -15.15 -6.81
N GLY A 15 7.38 -14.10 -7.20
CA GLY A 15 6.16 -14.24 -7.99
C GLY A 15 4.99 -14.92 -7.27
N VAL A 16 4.99 -14.91 -5.93
CA VAL A 16 3.94 -15.59 -5.13
C VAL A 16 2.76 -14.65 -4.83
N ILE A 17 1.55 -15.13 -5.13
CA ILE A 17 0.27 -14.59 -4.70
C ILE A 17 -0.16 -15.35 -3.44
N ASP A 18 0.03 -14.72 -2.29
CA ASP A 18 -0.30 -15.31 -0.99
C ASP A 18 -1.64 -14.84 -0.41
N ASP A 19 -2.03 -15.48 0.69
CA ASP A 19 -3.27 -15.22 1.40
C ASP A 19 -3.44 -13.75 1.82
N ALA A 20 -2.35 -13.02 2.11
CA ALA A 20 -2.45 -11.61 2.48
C ALA A 20 -2.83 -10.73 1.28
N LEU A 21 -2.26 -11.02 0.10
CA LEU A 21 -2.63 -10.36 -1.15
C LEU A 21 -4.07 -10.73 -1.56
N ILE A 22 -4.40 -12.02 -1.56
CA ILE A 22 -5.75 -12.52 -1.90
C ILE A 22 -6.81 -11.89 -0.98
N MET A 23 -6.55 -11.82 0.32
CA MET A 23 -7.43 -11.18 1.30
C MET A 23 -7.67 -9.71 0.95
N TYR A 24 -6.62 -8.97 0.56
CA TYR A 24 -6.75 -7.57 0.20
C TYR A 24 -7.56 -7.40 -1.09
N VAL A 25 -7.18 -8.08 -2.16
CA VAL A 25 -7.87 -8.01 -3.47
C VAL A 25 -9.34 -8.41 -3.32
N ARG A 26 -9.64 -9.46 -2.55
CA ARG A 26 -11.01 -9.91 -2.28
C ARG A 26 -11.82 -8.86 -1.53
N ALA A 27 -11.21 -8.10 -0.61
CA ALA A 27 -11.89 -7.03 0.08
C ALA A 27 -12.22 -5.85 -0.86
N LEU A 28 -11.35 -5.55 -1.82
CA LEU A 28 -11.60 -4.53 -2.85
C LEU A 28 -12.68 -4.97 -3.84
N ASN A 29 -12.64 -6.23 -4.28
CA ASN A 29 -13.61 -6.83 -5.20
C ASN A 29 -15.05 -6.77 -4.68
N LYS A 30 -15.26 -6.84 -3.35
CA LYS A 30 -16.57 -6.65 -2.74
C LYS A 30 -17.13 -5.24 -2.89
N LEU A 31 -16.28 -4.25 -3.18
CA LEU A 31 -16.63 -2.82 -3.21
C LEU A 31 -16.63 -2.23 -4.63
N GLY A 32 -16.08 -2.95 -5.60
CA GLY A 32 -15.99 -2.55 -7.00
C GLY A 32 -15.10 -3.47 -7.82
N ASP A 33 -14.86 -3.06 -9.06
CA ASP A 33 -14.06 -3.82 -10.01
C ASP A 33 -12.57 -3.69 -9.70
N VAL A 34 -11.79 -4.75 -9.93
CA VAL A 34 -10.36 -4.77 -9.59
C VAL A 34 -9.53 -5.22 -10.79
N VAL A 35 -8.49 -4.46 -11.09
CA VAL A 35 -7.46 -4.78 -12.10
C VAL A 35 -6.12 -4.86 -11.38
N VAL A 36 -5.47 -6.02 -11.43
CA VAL A 36 -4.20 -6.28 -10.75
C VAL A 36 -3.05 -6.28 -11.76
N CYS A 37 -2.02 -5.49 -11.50
CA CYS A 37 -0.75 -5.55 -12.23
C CYS A 37 0.41 -5.69 -11.24
N MET A 38 1.26 -6.68 -11.43
CA MET A 38 2.40 -6.93 -10.54
C MET A 38 3.74 -6.71 -11.24
N ASP A 39 4.67 -6.05 -10.54
CA ASP A 39 6.05 -5.87 -10.97
C ASP A 39 6.90 -7.12 -10.62
N SER A 40 6.40 -8.28 -11.01
CA SER A 40 6.89 -9.61 -10.63
C SER A 40 6.75 -10.58 -11.79
N ASP A 41 7.60 -11.59 -11.83
CA ASP A 41 7.42 -12.73 -12.73
C ASP A 41 6.62 -13.80 -11.97
N CYS A 42 5.29 -13.69 -12.01
CA CYS A 42 4.40 -14.67 -11.36
C CYS A 42 4.07 -15.81 -12.33
N PRO A 43 4.19 -17.07 -11.89
CA PRO A 43 3.62 -18.22 -12.58
C PRO A 43 2.11 -18.07 -12.84
N GLN A 44 1.61 -18.72 -13.90
CA GLN A 44 0.20 -18.60 -14.30
C GLN A 44 -0.77 -19.17 -13.24
N ASP A 45 -0.38 -20.25 -12.56
CA ASP A 45 -1.13 -20.85 -11.47
C ASP A 45 -1.23 -19.92 -10.24
N GLU A 46 -0.20 -19.11 -9.98
CA GLU A 46 -0.28 -18.04 -8.99
C GLU A 46 -1.30 -16.97 -9.40
N LEU A 47 -1.26 -16.51 -10.66
CA LEU A 47 -2.24 -15.52 -11.18
C LEU A 47 -3.68 -16.04 -11.17
N GLN A 48 -3.89 -17.32 -11.45
CA GLN A 48 -5.21 -17.97 -11.42
C GLN A 48 -5.89 -17.85 -10.06
N LYS A 49 -5.15 -17.70 -8.96
CA LYS A 49 -5.73 -17.46 -7.62
C LYS A 49 -6.56 -16.18 -7.52
N LEU A 50 -6.38 -15.24 -8.45
CA LEU A 50 -7.10 -13.96 -8.51
C LEU A 50 -8.25 -13.94 -9.51
N GLN A 51 -8.45 -14.99 -10.30
CA GLN A 51 -9.37 -14.99 -11.45
C GLN A 51 -10.82 -14.67 -11.06
N ASP A 52 -11.27 -15.16 -9.89
CA ASP A 52 -12.67 -15.00 -9.43
C ASP A 52 -12.91 -13.67 -8.71
N ILE A 53 -11.86 -12.87 -8.48
CA ILE A 53 -11.90 -11.63 -7.70
C ILE A 53 -11.30 -10.43 -8.45
N THR A 54 -11.03 -10.56 -9.75
CA THR A 54 -10.49 -9.49 -10.59
C THR A 54 -11.12 -9.52 -11.98
N LEU A 55 -11.21 -8.36 -12.63
CA LEU A 55 -11.53 -8.29 -14.06
C LEU A 55 -10.32 -8.70 -14.92
N TYR A 56 -9.13 -8.42 -14.40
CA TYR A 56 -7.87 -8.72 -15.07
C TYR A 56 -6.74 -8.78 -14.04
N ALA A 57 -5.82 -9.72 -14.25
CA ALA A 57 -4.60 -9.84 -13.48
C ALA A 57 -3.44 -10.14 -14.43
N MET A 58 -2.34 -9.39 -14.29
CA MET A 58 -1.08 -9.68 -14.98
C MET A 58 0.11 -9.49 -14.05
N ALA A 59 1.18 -10.23 -14.32
CA ALA A 59 2.44 -10.08 -13.64
C ALA A 59 3.57 -10.15 -14.67
N THR A 60 4.36 -9.09 -14.74
CA THR A 60 5.57 -9.07 -15.57
C THR A 60 6.55 -8.16 -14.90
N ARG A 61 7.80 -8.60 -14.71
CA ARG A 61 8.83 -7.72 -14.16
C ARG A 61 9.09 -6.57 -15.13
N HIS A 62 8.83 -5.34 -14.70
CA HIS A 62 9.02 -4.13 -15.49
C HIS A 62 9.91 -3.08 -14.82
N GLY A 63 10.18 -3.18 -13.52
CA GLY A 63 11.12 -2.32 -12.80
C GLY A 63 10.64 -0.88 -12.58
N GLU A 64 9.40 -0.57 -12.93
CA GLU A 64 8.81 0.77 -12.79
C GLU A 64 8.05 0.94 -11.47
N TYR A 65 8.18 -0.03 -10.55
CA TYR A 65 7.53 -0.06 -9.22
C TYR A 65 6.00 0.10 -9.30
N ASP A 66 5.36 0.46 -8.20
CA ASP A 66 3.90 0.54 -8.06
C ASP A 66 3.24 1.42 -9.16
N PHE A 67 3.88 2.54 -9.53
CA PHE A 67 3.36 3.41 -10.59
C PHE A 67 3.42 2.78 -11.98
N GLY A 68 4.37 1.89 -12.23
CA GLY A 68 4.39 1.06 -13.45
C GLY A 68 3.20 0.12 -13.53
N SER A 69 2.87 -0.52 -12.41
CA SER A 69 1.69 -1.36 -12.29
C SER A 69 0.40 -0.55 -12.46
N TYR A 70 0.29 0.62 -11.83
CA TYR A 70 -0.87 1.51 -12.01
C TYR A 70 -1.03 1.94 -13.47
N LYS A 71 0.06 2.29 -14.15
CA LYS A 71 0.05 2.62 -15.59
C LYS A 71 -0.53 1.46 -16.41
N ARG A 72 -0.08 0.22 -16.17
CA ARG A 72 -0.56 -0.97 -16.91
C ARG A 72 -2.03 -1.26 -16.64
N ALA A 73 -2.42 -1.21 -15.38
CA ALA A 73 -3.81 -1.41 -14.98
C ALA A 73 -4.73 -0.35 -15.59
N TYR A 74 -4.28 0.92 -15.60
CA TYR A 74 -5.00 2.04 -16.21
C TYR A 74 -5.13 1.87 -17.72
N ASN A 75 -4.05 1.51 -18.42
CA ASN A 75 -4.08 1.30 -19.87
C ASN A 75 -5.04 0.16 -20.25
N TRP A 76 -4.94 -0.97 -19.55
CA TRP A 76 -5.87 -2.09 -19.75
C TRP A 76 -7.32 -1.65 -19.50
N ALA A 77 -7.58 -0.93 -18.41
CA ALA A 77 -8.92 -0.44 -18.09
C ALA A 77 -9.46 0.51 -19.16
N ARG A 78 -8.65 1.43 -19.71
CA ARG A 78 -9.06 2.34 -20.79
C ARG A 78 -9.36 1.63 -22.10
N GLU A 79 -8.65 0.54 -22.38
CA GLU A 79 -8.82 -0.24 -23.61
C GLU A 79 -10.01 -1.19 -23.54
N ASN A 80 -10.36 -1.68 -22.34
CA ASN A 80 -11.32 -2.77 -22.17
C ASN A 80 -12.62 -2.37 -21.45
N LEU A 81 -12.65 -1.20 -20.79
CA LEU A 81 -13.81 -0.74 -20.01
C LEU A 81 -14.24 0.66 -20.45
N ASP A 82 -15.52 0.98 -20.22
CA ASP A 82 -15.97 2.36 -20.19
C ASP A 82 -15.61 2.99 -18.83
N ILE A 83 -14.38 3.50 -18.74
CA ILE A 83 -13.87 4.13 -17.50
C ILE A 83 -14.72 5.32 -17.04
N SER A 84 -15.46 5.97 -17.96
CA SER A 84 -16.32 7.10 -17.64
C SER A 84 -17.57 6.70 -16.86
N SER A 85 -17.90 5.40 -16.83
CA SER A 85 -19.02 4.84 -16.08
C SER A 85 -18.75 4.69 -14.57
N TYR A 86 -17.48 4.76 -14.14
CA TYR A 86 -17.10 4.71 -12.73
C TYR A 86 -17.25 6.08 -12.07
N ASP A 87 -17.64 6.11 -10.81
CA ASP A 87 -17.67 7.34 -10.01
C ASP A 87 -16.29 7.66 -9.43
N PHE A 88 -15.55 6.61 -9.08
CA PHE A 88 -14.22 6.69 -8.48
C PHE A 88 -13.26 5.67 -9.07
N VAL A 89 -12.02 6.10 -9.26
CA VAL A 89 -10.88 5.23 -9.56
C VAL A 89 -9.91 5.27 -8.37
N TYR A 90 -9.42 4.11 -7.98
CA TYR A 90 -8.48 3.94 -6.89
C TYR A 90 -7.15 3.39 -7.41
N MET A 91 -6.05 3.94 -6.92
CA MET A 91 -4.74 3.29 -6.95
C MET A 91 -4.46 2.73 -5.56
N ALA A 92 -4.22 1.43 -5.46
CA ALA A 92 -3.93 0.75 -4.21
C ALA A 92 -2.79 -0.24 -4.39
N ASN A 93 -1.93 -0.42 -3.39
CA ASN A 93 -0.84 -1.40 -3.51
C ASN A 93 -0.63 -2.27 -2.28
N ASP A 94 0.10 -3.36 -2.50
CA ASP A 94 0.34 -4.39 -1.51
C ASP A 94 1.48 -4.08 -0.53
N SER A 95 2.02 -2.86 -0.51
CA SER A 95 3.05 -2.48 0.46
C SER A 95 2.53 -2.41 1.92
N MET A 96 1.22 -2.56 2.10
CA MET A 96 0.50 -2.67 3.36
C MET A 96 -0.06 -4.08 3.57
N TYR A 97 -0.18 -4.53 4.82
CA TYR A 97 -1.14 -5.56 5.19
C TYR A 97 -2.49 -4.90 5.49
N GLY A 98 -3.55 -5.53 5.00
CA GLY A 98 -4.91 -5.15 5.28
C GLY A 98 -5.86 -5.68 4.19
N PRO A 99 -7.14 -5.31 4.28
CA PRO A 99 -7.66 -4.45 5.32
C PRO A 99 -7.85 -5.17 6.66
N LEU A 100 -7.59 -4.46 7.77
CA LEU A 100 -7.75 -4.93 9.14
C LEU A 100 -9.16 -4.73 9.70
N PHE A 101 -9.95 -3.91 9.02
CA PHE A 101 -11.35 -3.59 9.31
C PHE A 101 -12.12 -3.58 7.99
N ASP A 102 -13.46 -3.62 8.02
CA ASP A 102 -14.26 -3.45 6.80
C ASP A 102 -13.94 -2.12 6.13
N LEU A 103 -13.66 -2.14 4.82
CA LEU A 103 -13.27 -0.95 4.05
C LEU A 103 -14.46 -0.10 3.61
N ALA A 104 -15.68 -0.66 3.53
CA ALA A 104 -16.83 0.07 3.00
C ALA A 104 -17.06 1.41 3.71
N PRO A 105 -17.07 1.49 5.05
CA PRO A 105 -17.32 2.76 5.74
C PRO A 105 -16.20 3.80 5.55
N TYR A 106 -14.97 3.36 5.29
CA TYR A 106 -13.86 4.27 5.03
C TYR A 106 -13.98 4.89 3.64
N LEU A 107 -14.33 4.07 2.64
CA LEU A 107 -14.54 4.55 1.28
C LEU A 107 -15.73 5.48 1.20
N GLU A 108 -16.88 5.08 1.73
CA GLU A 108 -18.09 5.91 1.77
C GLU A 108 -17.84 7.27 2.42
N LYS A 109 -17.09 7.29 3.54
CA LYS A 109 -16.71 8.55 4.18
C LYS A 109 -15.86 9.42 3.26
N LEU A 110 -14.78 8.88 2.69
CA LEU A 110 -13.88 9.65 1.82
C LEU A 110 -14.58 10.15 0.56
N GLU A 111 -15.47 9.34 0.01
CA GLU A 111 -16.27 9.65 -1.17
C GLU A 111 -17.40 10.66 -0.91
N SER A 112 -17.82 10.82 0.35
CA SER A 112 -18.81 11.82 0.74
C SER A 112 -18.22 13.23 0.88
N GLU A 113 -16.90 13.31 1.07
CA GLU A 113 -16.19 14.60 1.15
C GLU A 113 -16.16 15.26 -0.23
N ASN A 114 -16.24 16.59 -0.25
CA ASN A 114 -16.11 17.38 -1.48
C ASN A 114 -14.62 17.55 -1.88
N LEU A 115 -13.97 16.43 -2.20
CA LEU A 115 -12.57 16.32 -2.59
C LEU A 115 -12.44 15.71 -3.98
N ASP A 116 -11.52 16.22 -4.80
CA ASP A 116 -11.21 15.67 -6.13
C ASP A 116 -10.35 14.40 -6.05
N ALA A 117 -9.44 14.36 -5.07
CA ALA A 117 -8.65 13.19 -4.73
C ALA A 117 -8.50 13.04 -3.22
N PHE A 118 -8.30 11.82 -2.76
CA PHE A 118 -8.08 11.55 -1.35
C PHE A 118 -7.21 10.33 -1.17
N GLY A 119 -6.56 10.21 -0.02
CA GLY A 119 -5.89 8.97 0.35
C GLY A 119 -6.21 8.53 1.75
N MET A 120 -5.69 7.38 2.14
CA MET A 120 -5.77 6.94 3.53
C MET A 120 -4.85 7.76 4.42
N VAL A 121 -3.62 8.04 3.97
CA VAL A 121 -2.62 8.79 4.75
C VAL A 121 -2.02 9.91 3.92
N LYS A 122 -1.82 11.08 4.54
CA LYS A 122 -1.00 12.17 4.02
C LYS A 122 0.27 12.37 4.82
N ASN A 123 1.32 12.82 4.17
CA ASN A 123 2.51 13.35 4.79
C ASN A 123 2.37 14.88 4.89
N PRO A 124 2.30 15.47 6.11
CA PRO A 124 2.10 16.90 6.32
C PRO A 124 3.40 17.71 6.16
N HIS A 125 4.28 17.33 5.22
CA HIS A 125 5.56 18.01 5.04
C HIS A 125 5.37 19.49 4.70
N ARG A 126 6.07 20.40 5.39
CA ARG A 126 5.84 21.85 5.28
C ARG A 126 5.95 22.41 3.86
N LYS A 127 6.86 21.88 3.05
CA LYS A 127 7.13 22.37 1.68
C LYS A 127 6.46 21.55 0.58
N SER A 128 6.06 20.31 0.90
CA SER A 128 5.59 19.35 -0.11
C SER A 128 4.61 18.38 0.53
N PRO A 129 3.47 18.87 1.06
CA PRO A 129 2.46 17.99 1.62
C PRO A 129 1.91 17.11 0.50
N HIS A 130 1.73 15.81 0.77
CA HIS A 130 1.30 14.86 -0.25
C HIS A 130 0.49 13.71 0.33
N ILE A 131 -0.36 13.11 -0.50
CA ILE A 131 -1.01 11.83 -0.22
C ILE A 131 0.03 10.71 -0.41
N GLN A 132 -0.01 9.69 0.45
CA GLN A 132 0.83 8.51 0.25
C GLN A 132 0.27 7.61 -0.84
N SER A 133 1.14 7.17 -1.77
CA SER A 133 0.75 6.54 -3.03
C SER A 133 0.23 5.10 -2.94
N TRP A 134 0.19 4.53 -1.74
CA TRP A 134 -0.28 3.16 -1.52
C TRP A 134 -1.80 3.02 -1.41
N PHE A 135 -2.53 4.13 -1.27
CA PHE A 135 -3.98 4.17 -1.35
C PHE A 135 -4.47 5.58 -1.70
N ILE A 136 -4.84 5.79 -2.95
CA ILE A 136 -5.37 7.03 -3.50
C ILE A 136 -6.72 6.72 -4.15
N GLY A 137 -7.79 7.40 -3.76
CA GLY A 137 -9.04 7.46 -4.51
C GLY A 137 -9.15 8.79 -5.22
N MET A 138 -9.78 8.80 -6.38
CA MET A 138 -9.92 10.02 -7.19
C MET A 138 -11.23 10.04 -7.97
N ARG A 139 -11.80 11.23 -8.15
CA ARG A 139 -13.03 11.48 -8.92
C ARG A 139 -12.74 11.66 -10.41
N LYS A 140 -13.80 11.74 -11.22
CA LYS A 140 -13.74 12.03 -12.65
C LYS A 140 -12.92 13.28 -12.99
N SER A 141 -12.98 14.32 -12.14
CA SER A 141 -12.16 15.54 -12.28
C SER A 141 -10.64 15.26 -12.34
N VAL A 142 -10.21 14.12 -11.81
CA VAL A 142 -8.82 13.64 -11.84
C VAL A 142 -8.63 12.58 -12.91
N PHE A 143 -9.30 11.42 -12.81
CA PHE A 143 -8.94 10.26 -13.66
C PHE A 143 -9.33 10.39 -15.13
N MET A 144 -10.22 11.34 -15.48
CA MET A 144 -10.56 11.69 -16.86
C MET A 144 -9.76 12.89 -17.40
N SER A 145 -8.90 13.49 -16.57
CA SER A 145 -8.09 14.63 -17.00
C SER A 145 -6.92 14.20 -17.88
N GLU A 146 -6.53 15.07 -18.82
CA GLU A 146 -5.35 14.86 -19.66
C GLU A 146 -4.07 14.79 -18.83
N TRP A 147 -3.92 15.67 -17.82
CA TRP A 147 -2.72 15.70 -16.98
C TRP A 147 -2.51 14.39 -16.19
N PHE A 148 -3.59 13.72 -15.80
CA PHE A 148 -3.48 12.44 -15.09
C PHE A 148 -3.04 11.32 -16.03
N ASN A 149 -3.58 11.30 -17.25
CA ASN A 149 -3.09 10.40 -18.29
C ASN A 149 -1.60 10.66 -18.56
N ASP A 150 -1.19 11.92 -18.75
CA ASP A 150 0.20 12.27 -19.00
C ASP A 150 1.12 11.87 -17.84
N LEU A 151 0.67 12.05 -16.60
CA LEU A 151 1.40 11.60 -15.42
C LEU A 151 1.66 10.09 -15.47
N LEU A 152 0.63 9.28 -15.71
CA LEU A 152 0.80 7.83 -15.80
C LEU A 152 1.63 7.42 -17.02
N GLN A 153 1.41 8.03 -18.19
CA GLN A 153 2.19 7.74 -19.38
C GLN A 153 3.65 8.23 -19.28
N SER A 154 3.97 9.14 -18.36
CA SER A 154 5.34 9.58 -18.08
C SER A 154 6.14 8.59 -17.23
N VAL A 155 5.49 7.57 -16.64
CA VAL A 155 6.15 6.61 -15.76
C VAL A 155 7.18 5.79 -16.55
N ARG A 156 8.44 5.87 -16.13
CA ARG A 156 9.59 5.15 -16.67
C ARG A 156 10.39 4.49 -15.53
N HIS A 157 11.24 3.55 -15.90
CA HIS A 157 12.22 2.95 -14.98
C HIS A 157 13.23 4.00 -14.51
N HIS A 158 13.56 3.98 -13.22
CA HIS A 158 14.59 4.81 -12.62
C HIS A 158 15.45 3.92 -11.71
N ASP A 159 16.78 4.05 -11.82
CA ASP A 159 17.73 3.22 -11.06
C ASP A 159 17.70 3.54 -9.55
N ASP A 160 17.31 4.76 -9.18
CA ASP A 160 17.23 5.20 -7.78
C ASP A 160 15.79 5.20 -7.22
N LYS A 161 15.59 4.47 -6.12
CA LYS A 161 14.30 4.40 -5.40
C LYS A 161 13.85 5.74 -4.81
N GLY A 162 14.80 6.61 -4.44
CA GLY A 162 14.48 7.95 -3.93
C GLY A 162 13.81 8.81 -4.99
N SER A 163 14.32 8.71 -6.21
CA SER A 163 13.82 9.38 -7.41
C SER A 163 12.37 8.99 -7.71
N VAL A 164 12.02 7.70 -7.63
CA VAL A 164 10.64 7.21 -7.86
C VAL A 164 9.64 7.79 -6.84
N THR A 165 10.02 7.86 -5.57
CA THR A 165 9.15 8.40 -4.51
C THR A 165 8.95 9.92 -4.68
N ILE A 166 10.01 10.65 -5.02
CA ILE A 166 9.94 12.11 -5.22
C ILE A 166 9.20 12.45 -6.53
N LEU A 167 9.39 11.68 -7.61
CA LEU A 167 8.82 12.00 -8.91
C LEU A 167 7.33 11.71 -9.00
N TYR A 168 6.85 10.61 -8.41
CA TYR A 168 5.47 10.18 -8.60
C TYR A 168 4.57 10.39 -7.38
N GLU A 169 5.04 10.12 -6.15
CA GLU A 169 4.23 10.35 -4.94
C GLU A 169 4.09 11.86 -4.64
N HIS A 170 5.18 12.63 -4.70
CA HIS A 170 5.05 14.08 -4.65
C HIS A 170 4.48 14.65 -5.95
N GLY A 171 4.75 14.02 -7.10
CA GLY A 171 4.27 14.47 -8.40
C GLY A 171 2.75 14.48 -8.50
N PHE A 172 2.08 13.43 -8.03
CA PHE A 172 0.62 13.35 -8.06
C PHE A 172 -0.04 14.49 -7.28
N THR A 173 0.30 14.67 -5.99
CA THR A 173 -0.30 15.75 -5.19
C THR A 173 0.13 17.14 -5.65
N LYS A 174 1.36 17.30 -6.14
CA LYS A 174 1.81 18.55 -6.74
C LYS A 174 0.96 18.91 -7.97
N ARG A 175 0.69 17.95 -8.87
CA ARG A 175 -0.18 18.14 -10.04
C ARG A 175 -1.61 18.48 -9.65
N LEU A 176 -2.16 17.88 -8.59
CA LEU A 176 -3.47 18.28 -8.06
C LEU A 176 -3.49 19.76 -7.67
N ILE A 177 -2.47 20.22 -6.92
CA ILE A 177 -2.34 21.62 -6.49
C ILE A 177 -2.20 22.55 -7.71
N GLU A 178 -1.36 22.21 -8.69
CA GLU A 178 -1.16 22.99 -9.92
C GLU A 178 -2.44 23.12 -10.76
N ASN A 179 -3.32 22.12 -10.70
CA ASN A 179 -4.63 22.13 -11.36
C ASN A 179 -5.76 22.67 -10.47
N ASN A 180 -5.47 23.25 -9.31
CA ASN A 180 -6.44 23.76 -8.34
C ASN A 180 -7.47 22.72 -7.85
N LEU A 181 -7.06 21.44 -7.77
CA LEU A 181 -7.89 20.33 -7.32
C LEU A 181 -7.73 20.09 -5.81
N SER A 182 -8.86 19.84 -5.17
CA SER A 182 -8.97 19.64 -3.73
C SER A 182 -8.54 18.23 -3.33
N TRP A 183 -7.82 18.11 -2.21
CA TRP A 183 -7.38 16.81 -1.74
C TRP A 183 -7.16 16.73 -0.23
N ASP A 184 -7.39 15.56 0.35
CA ASP A 184 -7.08 15.30 1.76
C ASP A 184 -6.86 13.81 2.08
N ALA A 185 -6.46 13.53 3.33
CA ALA A 185 -6.44 12.21 3.92
C ALA A 185 -6.77 12.28 5.42
N PRO A 186 -7.52 11.31 5.97
CA PRO A 186 -7.97 11.33 7.36
C PRO A 186 -6.83 11.05 8.35
N TYR A 187 -5.75 10.42 7.90
CA TYR A 187 -4.58 10.15 8.74
C TYR A 187 -3.39 10.99 8.29
N SER A 188 -2.70 11.58 9.26
CA SER A 188 -1.46 12.33 9.04
C SER A 188 -0.27 11.57 9.61
N ALA A 189 0.73 11.30 8.76
CA ALA A 189 1.92 10.56 9.12
C ALA A 189 3.20 11.32 8.72
N PRO A 190 3.74 12.19 9.59
CA PRO A 190 4.99 12.90 9.30
C PRO A 190 6.17 11.95 9.20
N GLY A 191 7.03 12.18 8.21
CA GLY A 191 8.27 11.44 8.00
C GLY A 191 8.05 9.92 7.95
N ARG A 192 8.79 9.17 8.78
CA ARG A 192 8.69 7.70 8.82
C ARG A 192 7.68 7.17 9.85
N SER A 193 6.77 8.01 10.34
CA SER A 193 5.84 7.61 11.41
C SER A 193 4.90 6.47 11.01
N ILE A 194 4.45 6.42 9.76
CA ILE A 194 3.62 5.32 9.22
C ILE A 194 4.27 3.94 9.42
N TYR A 195 5.61 3.88 9.30
CA TYR A 195 6.41 2.67 9.51
C TYR A 195 6.64 2.38 10.99
N ASN A 196 6.84 3.41 11.81
CA ASN A 196 7.36 3.28 13.17
C ASN A 196 6.28 3.23 14.27
N ARG A 197 5.06 3.70 13.95
CA ARG A 197 3.97 3.87 14.91
C ARG A 197 2.73 3.03 14.55
N VAL A 198 2.93 1.81 14.04
CA VAL A 198 1.83 0.94 13.56
C VAL A 198 0.74 0.69 14.60
N LYS A 199 1.08 0.51 15.89
CA LYS A 199 0.08 0.34 16.96
C LYS A 199 -0.73 1.61 17.21
N TYR A 200 -0.12 2.78 17.06
CA TYR A 200 -0.81 4.06 17.23
C TYR A 200 -1.87 4.27 16.15
N PHE A 201 -1.55 3.95 14.89
CA PHE A 201 -2.50 4.04 13.78
C PHE A 201 -3.59 2.97 13.88
N TYR A 202 -3.24 1.74 14.23
CA TYR A 202 -4.21 0.67 14.47
C TYR A 202 -5.25 1.07 15.55
N LYS A 203 -4.79 1.63 16.68
CA LYS A 203 -5.69 2.11 17.74
C LYS A 203 -6.62 3.25 17.29
N ARG A 204 -6.27 3.98 16.24
CA ARG A 204 -7.10 5.00 15.57
C ARG A 204 -7.92 4.45 14.42
N LYS A 205 -8.08 3.11 14.38
CA LYS A 205 -8.84 2.40 13.36
C LYS A 205 -8.29 2.56 11.94
N MET A 206 -7.00 2.85 11.77
CA MET A 206 -6.41 2.81 10.43
C MET A 206 -6.48 1.35 9.91
N PRO A 207 -7.07 1.10 8.72
CA PRO A 207 -7.36 -0.27 8.27
C PRO A 207 -6.15 -1.01 7.69
N PHE A 208 -4.94 -0.46 7.82
CA PHE A 208 -3.75 -1.01 7.20
C PHE A 208 -2.55 -0.91 8.13
N ILE A 209 -1.55 -1.77 7.94
CA ILE A 209 -0.23 -1.66 8.58
C ILE A 209 0.87 -1.86 7.54
N LYS A 210 1.95 -1.07 7.59
CA LYS A 210 3.01 -1.16 6.58
C LYS A 210 3.78 -2.48 6.73
N LYS A 211 3.94 -3.26 5.65
CA LYS A 211 4.69 -4.55 5.68
C LYS A 211 6.10 -4.37 6.24
N LEU A 212 6.78 -3.28 5.83
CA LEU A 212 8.13 -2.93 6.29
C LEU A 212 8.27 -2.83 7.81
N ALA A 213 7.19 -2.59 8.57
CA ALA A 213 7.26 -2.51 10.03
C ALA A 213 7.86 -3.76 10.70
N PHE A 214 7.81 -4.92 10.04
CA PHE A 214 8.42 -6.18 10.50
C PHE A 214 9.95 -6.15 10.49
N SER A 215 10.59 -5.36 9.62
CA SER A 215 12.06 -5.24 9.54
C SER A 215 12.60 -3.92 10.09
N ARG A 216 11.74 -2.93 10.35
CA ARG A 216 12.15 -1.62 10.90
C ARG A 216 12.92 -1.76 12.20
N HIS A 217 14.03 -1.03 12.28
CA HIS A 217 14.88 -0.95 13.47
C HIS A 217 15.31 -2.32 14.00
N GLY A 218 15.67 -3.25 13.10
CA GLY A 218 16.06 -4.61 13.47
C GLY A 218 14.95 -5.38 14.21
N GLY A 219 13.68 -5.09 13.91
CA GLY A 219 12.52 -5.75 14.52
C GLY A 219 12.09 -5.15 15.87
N ALA A 220 12.57 -3.96 16.24
CA ALA A 220 12.20 -3.30 17.50
C ALA A 220 10.67 -3.10 17.65
N LEU A 221 9.94 -3.03 16.54
CA LEU A 221 8.48 -2.85 16.52
C LEU A 221 7.69 -4.13 16.86
N GLY A 222 8.34 -5.26 17.13
CA GLY A 222 7.68 -6.54 17.37
C GLY A 222 6.56 -6.52 18.43
N ARG A 223 6.68 -5.72 19.49
CA ARG A 223 5.58 -5.58 20.49
C ARG A 223 4.35 -4.88 19.93
N GLN A 224 4.53 -3.93 19.01
CA GLN A 224 3.42 -3.24 18.36
C GLN A 224 2.70 -4.19 17.40
N LEU A 225 3.47 -4.93 16.60
CA LEU A 225 2.95 -5.94 15.67
C LEU A 225 2.22 -7.05 16.42
N LEU A 226 2.82 -7.61 17.46
CA LEU A 226 2.21 -8.64 18.28
C LEU A 226 0.92 -8.16 18.94
N TYR A 227 0.84 -6.89 19.35
CA TYR A 227 -0.42 -6.33 19.84
C TYR A 227 -1.49 -6.37 18.76
N ILE A 228 -1.20 -5.88 17.55
CA ILE A 228 -2.16 -5.85 16.44
C ILE A 228 -2.61 -7.26 16.06
N LEU A 229 -1.67 -8.20 15.86
CA LEU A 229 -1.95 -9.59 15.50
C LEU A 229 -2.85 -10.34 16.50
N ASN A 230 -2.80 -9.94 17.79
CA ASN A 230 -3.66 -10.51 18.83
C ASN A 230 -5.04 -9.83 18.94
N HIS A 231 -5.29 -8.76 18.17
CA HIS A 231 -6.53 -7.97 18.23
C HIS A 231 -7.28 -7.90 16.88
N VAL A 232 -6.74 -8.50 15.82
CA VAL A 232 -7.44 -8.71 14.55
C VAL A 232 -8.04 -10.12 14.50
N SER A 233 -8.89 -10.42 13.52
CA SER A 233 -9.47 -11.76 13.38
C SER A 233 -8.38 -12.82 13.14
N PRO A 234 -8.62 -14.10 13.51
CA PRO A 234 -7.67 -15.19 13.28
C PRO A 234 -7.23 -15.30 11.81
N ASP A 235 -8.16 -15.12 10.86
CA ASP A 235 -7.86 -15.22 9.43
C ASP A 235 -6.91 -14.12 8.96
N ILE A 236 -7.15 -12.86 9.38
CA ILE A 236 -6.26 -11.73 9.09
C ILE A 236 -4.89 -11.97 9.71
N SER A 237 -4.86 -12.42 10.97
CA SER A 237 -3.62 -12.72 11.68
C SER A 237 -2.82 -13.82 10.98
N SER A 238 -3.49 -14.89 10.56
CA SER A 238 -2.91 -16.02 9.83
C SER A 238 -2.32 -15.57 8.50
N ALA A 239 -3.10 -14.87 7.66
CA ALA A 239 -2.64 -14.39 6.35
C ALA A 239 -1.39 -13.48 6.48
N ILE A 240 -1.40 -12.55 7.44
CA ILE A 240 -0.25 -11.69 7.72
C ILE A 240 0.96 -12.52 8.17
N MET A 241 0.76 -13.46 9.09
CA MET A 241 1.83 -14.30 9.63
C MET A 241 2.44 -15.22 8.58
N GLN A 242 1.64 -15.82 7.70
CA GLN A 242 2.11 -16.64 6.61
C GLN A 242 3.01 -15.84 5.65
N ASN A 243 2.55 -14.67 5.18
CA ASN A 243 3.37 -13.79 4.36
C ASN A 243 4.65 -13.36 5.10
N ALA A 244 4.53 -12.90 6.35
CA ALA A 244 5.68 -12.40 7.11
C ALA A 244 6.74 -13.50 7.33
N ASN A 245 6.31 -14.72 7.64
CA ASN A 245 7.18 -15.88 7.77
C ASN A 245 7.90 -16.22 6.46
N ARG A 246 7.19 -16.20 5.32
CA ARG A 246 7.76 -16.43 3.99
C ARG A 246 8.77 -15.36 3.59
N VAL A 247 8.46 -14.09 3.84
CA VAL A 247 9.27 -12.95 3.39
C VAL A 247 10.50 -12.74 4.28
N TYR A 248 10.34 -12.83 5.61
CA TYR A 248 11.39 -12.50 6.57
C TYR A 248 12.05 -13.72 7.24
N GLY A 249 11.44 -14.91 7.12
CA GLY A 249 11.91 -16.15 7.73
C GLY A 249 11.31 -16.43 9.12
N ASN A 250 10.94 -17.69 9.35
CA ASN A 250 10.28 -18.16 10.58
C ASN A 250 11.09 -17.79 11.84
N GLU A 251 12.39 -18.07 11.84
CA GLU A 251 13.26 -17.81 12.99
C GLU A 251 13.29 -16.32 13.36
N TYR A 252 13.39 -15.45 12.34
CA TYR A 252 13.36 -14.01 12.54
C TYR A 252 12.02 -13.55 13.10
N ILE A 253 10.91 -14.02 12.55
CA ILE A 253 9.57 -13.66 13.01
C ILE A 253 9.33 -14.10 14.46
N SER A 254 9.68 -15.34 14.82
CA SER A 254 9.59 -15.84 16.20
C SER A 254 10.45 -15.03 17.17
N LYS A 255 11.62 -14.56 16.71
CA LYS A 255 12.50 -13.70 17.51
C LYS A 255 11.91 -12.31 17.75
N ILE A 256 11.27 -11.71 16.75
CA ILE A 256 10.74 -10.34 16.89
C ILE A 256 9.42 -10.30 17.66
N LEU A 257 8.54 -11.27 17.44
CA LEU A 257 7.20 -11.37 18.02
C LEU A 257 7.20 -12.08 19.38
N THR A 258 8.13 -11.71 20.26
CA THR A 258 8.24 -12.26 21.61
C THR A 258 7.63 -11.34 22.67
N ARG A 259 7.07 -11.94 23.73
CA ARG A 259 6.66 -11.24 24.97
C ARG A 259 7.75 -11.19 26.03
N ASN A 260 8.90 -11.87 25.81
CA ASN A 260 9.97 -11.95 26.78
C ASN A 260 10.72 -10.60 26.91
N PRO A 261 10.71 -9.94 28.07
CA PRO A 261 11.28 -8.60 28.25
C PRO A 261 12.80 -8.57 28.04
N PHE A 262 13.53 -9.62 28.44
CA PHE A 262 14.97 -9.72 28.23
C PHE A 262 15.34 -9.83 26.76
N LYS A 263 14.63 -10.66 25.99
CA LYS A 263 14.83 -10.77 24.52
C LYS A 263 14.56 -9.43 23.82
N ILE A 264 13.54 -8.70 24.26
CA ILE A 264 13.21 -7.37 23.74
C ILE A 264 14.32 -6.37 24.06
N MET A 265 14.76 -6.31 25.31
CA MET A 265 15.83 -5.40 25.76
C MET A 265 17.13 -5.68 25.01
N TRP A 266 17.55 -6.93 24.93
CA TRP A 266 18.76 -7.35 24.22
C TRP A 266 18.73 -6.97 22.75
N ARG A 267 17.59 -7.14 22.08
CA ARG A 267 17.42 -6.74 20.67
C ARG A 267 17.62 -5.23 20.47
N ASN A 268 17.04 -4.42 21.35
CA ASN A 268 17.18 -2.97 21.27
C ASN A 268 18.64 -2.54 21.50
N ILE A 269 19.32 -3.14 22.49
CA ILE A 269 20.76 -2.91 22.73
C ILE A 269 21.58 -3.27 21.49
N LYS A 270 21.37 -4.46 20.91
CA LYS A 270 22.08 -4.90 19.70
C LYS A 270 21.87 -3.95 18.53
N TYR A 271 20.64 -3.47 18.33
CA TYR A 271 20.34 -2.49 17.27
C TYR A 271 21.04 -1.15 17.52
N THR A 272 21.06 -0.66 18.76
CA THR A 272 21.79 0.57 19.11
C THR A 272 23.29 0.42 18.85
N ILE A 273 23.91 -0.68 19.29
CA ILE A 273 25.34 -0.95 19.05
C ILE A 273 25.64 -1.03 17.55
N TYR A 274 24.80 -1.72 16.77
CA TYR A 274 24.93 -1.78 15.32
C TYR A 274 24.91 -0.38 14.71
N LYS A 275 23.93 0.44 15.10
CA LYS A 275 23.78 1.80 14.59
C LYS A 275 24.97 2.70 14.95
N LEU A 276 25.50 2.59 16.17
CA LEU A 276 26.71 3.30 16.58
C LEU A 276 27.92 2.91 15.72
N ARG A 277 28.05 1.62 15.36
CA ARG A 277 29.15 1.12 14.53
C ARG A 277 29.02 1.47 13.05
N THR A 278 27.81 1.50 12.50
CA THR A 278 27.59 1.74 11.06
C THR A 278 27.38 3.20 10.72
N ASP A 279 26.67 3.94 11.57
CA ASP A 279 26.23 5.30 11.27
C ASP A 279 27.09 6.36 11.98
N GLY A 280 28.07 5.94 12.80
CA GLY A 280 29.04 6.83 13.44
C GLY A 280 28.41 8.00 14.19
N ILE A 281 27.57 7.71 15.20
CA ILE A 281 27.18 8.73 16.19
C ILE A 281 28.27 8.80 17.25
#